data_AF-A0A139QS71-F1
#
_entry.id   AF-A0A139QS71-F1
#
_cell.length_a   1.000
_cell.length_b   1.000
_cell.length_c   1.000
_cell.angle_alpha   90.00
_cell.angle_beta   90.00
_cell.angle_gamma   90.00
#
_symmetry.space_group_name_H-M   'P 1'
#
loop_
_entity.id
_entity.type
_entity.pdbx_description
1 polymer ?
#
loop_
_entity_poly.entity_id
_entity_poly.type
_entity_poly.pdbx_seq_one_letter_code
_entity_poly.pdbx_strand_id
1 'polypeptide(L)'
;MMSNKNKGILIFAILYTVLFVFDGVKLLASLMPSAIANYLKYLVYVVLALYGSFLFKDRLIQQWNEIRKTKRKFFFEVLKGFLLLFLMTILFALLSEILKQVLGLSGQGQNEASIQSAFKEQPILIAVFACIIGPLVEELLFRQTLLRYLRKSLPSWLSIFIVGLAFALTHMHSLALSE
;
A
#
# COMPACT_ATOMS: atom_id res chain seq x y z
N MET A 1 -29.72 -7.89 0.37
CA MET A 1 -28.75 -6.80 0.65
C MET A 1 -27.29 -7.27 0.76
N MET A 2 -26.96 -8.38 1.44
CA MET A 2 -25.57 -8.87 1.59
C MET A 2 -24.88 -9.25 0.26
N SER A 3 -25.62 -9.83 -0.70
CA SER A 3 -25.08 -10.21 -2.02
C SER A 3 -24.49 -9.01 -2.78
N ASN A 4 -25.16 -7.86 -2.76
CA ASN A 4 -24.68 -6.65 -3.45
C ASN A 4 -23.41 -6.06 -2.80
N LYS A 5 -23.28 -6.15 -1.47
CA LYS A 5 -22.08 -5.69 -0.76
C LYS A 5 -20.85 -6.54 -1.09
N ASN A 6 -21.01 -7.87 -1.14
CA ASN A 6 -19.92 -8.78 -1.52
C ASN A 6 -19.50 -8.59 -2.98
N LYS A 7 -20.46 -8.37 -3.89
CA LYS A 7 -20.17 -8.00 -5.29
C LYS A 7 -19.39 -6.69 -5.37
N GLY A 8 -19.78 -5.67 -4.59
CA GLY A 8 -19.07 -4.39 -4.54
C GLY A 8 -17.61 -4.53 -4.09
N ILE A 9 -17.36 -5.34 -3.04
CA ILE A 9 -16.01 -5.65 -2.55
C ILE A 9 -15.18 -6.40 -3.60
N LEU A 10 -15.79 -7.36 -4.31
CA LEU A 10 -15.12 -8.06 -5.40
C LEU A 10 -14.73 -7.10 -6.54
N ILE A 11 -15.64 -6.21 -6.95
CA ILE A 11 -15.36 -5.18 -7.96
C ILE A 11 -14.23 -4.27 -7.50
N PHE A 12 -14.24 -3.83 -6.23
CA PHE A 12 -13.17 -3.02 -5.66
C PHE A 12 -11.80 -3.72 -5.76
N ALA A 13 -11.73 -5.00 -5.37
CA ALA A 13 -10.49 -5.76 -5.43
C ALA A 13 -9.99 -5.93 -6.88
N ILE A 14 -10.89 -6.28 -7.81
CA ILE A 14 -10.56 -6.42 -9.24
C ILE A 14 -10.07 -5.09 -9.80
N LEU A 15 -10.77 -3.98 -9.53
CA LEU A 15 -10.38 -2.65 -10.00
C LEU A 15 -9.00 -2.28 -9.47
N TYR A 16 -8.72 -2.47 -8.18
CA TYR A 16 -7.39 -2.25 -7.63
C TYR A 16 -6.33 -3.03 -8.39
N THR A 17 -6.54 -4.35 -8.54
CA THR A 17 -5.54 -5.22 -9.17
C THR A 17 -5.31 -4.85 -10.63
N VAL A 18 -6.36 -4.64 -11.42
CA VAL A 18 -6.22 -4.26 -12.83
C VAL A 18 -5.54 -2.90 -12.99
N LEU A 19 -5.95 -1.91 -12.20
CA LEU A 19 -5.46 -0.53 -12.34
C LEU A 19 -4.03 -0.34 -11.84
N PHE A 20 -3.65 -1.00 -10.73
CA PHE A 20 -2.39 -0.73 -10.02
C PHE A 20 -1.40 -1.90 -10.00
N VAL A 21 -1.85 -3.14 -10.14
CA VAL A 21 -0.94 -4.31 -10.20
C VAL A 21 -0.58 -4.65 -11.65
N PHE A 22 -1.50 -4.46 -12.59
CA PHE A 22 -1.30 -4.72 -14.02
C PHE A 22 -1.16 -3.43 -14.85
N ASP A 23 -0.72 -2.33 -14.23
CA ASP A 23 -0.46 -1.05 -14.90
C ASP A 23 -1.63 -0.47 -15.74
N GLY A 24 -2.87 -0.84 -15.43
CA GLY A 24 -4.04 -0.34 -16.16
C GLY A 24 -4.17 1.19 -16.16
N VAL A 25 -3.69 1.87 -15.12
CA VAL A 25 -3.61 3.35 -15.07
C VAL A 25 -2.66 3.90 -16.13
N LYS A 26 -1.53 3.24 -16.40
CA LYS A 26 -0.57 3.66 -17.42
C LYS A 26 -1.16 3.53 -18.81
N LEU A 27 -1.93 2.46 -19.05
CA LEU A 27 -2.68 2.27 -20.29
C LEU A 27 -3.80 3.32 -20.45
N LEU A 28 -4.49 3.69 -19.38
CA LEU A 28 -5.47 4.77 -19.44
C LEU A 28 -4.81 6.13 -19.69
N ALA A 29 -3.64 6.38 -19.08
CA ALA A 29 -2.90 7.62 -19.23
C ALA A 29 -2.37 7.83 -20.66
N SER A 30 -1.99 6.77 -21.37
CA SER A 30 -1.51 6.87 -22.76
C SER A 30 -2.59 7.36 -23.74
N LEU A 31 -3.86 7.27 -23.36
CA LEU A 31 -4.99 7.75 -24.14
C LEU A 31 -5.38 9.20 -23.82
N MET A 32 -4.74 9.84 -22.83
CA MET A 32 -5.09 11.15 -22.33
C MET A 32 -4.05 12.23 -22.73
N PRO A 33 -4.45 13.51 -22.82
CA PRO A 33 -3.52 14.62 -22.93
C PRO A 33 -2.50 14.63 -21.78
N SER A 34 -1.27 15.09 -22.05
CA SER A 34 -0.14 15.07 -21.10
C SER A 34 -0.43 15.73 -19.75
N ALA A 35 -1.19 16.83 -19.75
CA ALA A 35 -1.61 17.51 -18.52
C ALA A 35 -2.48 16.64 -17.60
N ILE A 36 -3.31 15.76 -18.17
CA ILE A 36 -4.23 14.88 -17.43
C ILE A 36 -3.50 13.57 -17.05
N ALA A 37 -2.69 13.03 -17.97
CA ALA A 37 -1.94 11.80 -17.77
C ALA A 37 -1.08 11.81 -16.49
N ASN A 38 -0.43 12.94 -16.20
CA ASN A 38 0.45 13.07 -15.02
C ASN A 38 -0.30 12.97 -13.68
N TYR A 39 -1.58 13.36 -13.64
CA TYR A 39 -2.37 13.36 -12.40
C TYR A 39 -3.40 12.22 -12.33
N LEU A 40 -3.60 11.50 -13.43
CA LEU A 40 -4.60 10.45 -13.54
C LEU A 40 -4.42 9.36 -12.47
N LYS A 41 -3.18 8.96 -12.19
CA LYS A 41 -2.88 7.96 -11.15
C LYS A 41 -3.40 8.38 -9.79
N TYR A 42 -3.12 9.62 -9.39
CA TYR A 42 -3.56 10.16 -8.10
C TYR A 42 -5.09 10.27 -8.04
N LEU A 43 -5.72 10.74 -9.11
CA LEU A 43 -7.17 10.86 -9.20
C LEU A 43 -7.86 9.49 -9.08
N VAL A 44 -7.44 8.52 -9.88
CA VAL A 44 -8.01 7.15 -9.86
C VAL A 44 -7.83 6.52 -8.49
N TYR A 45 -6.68 6.74 -7.84
CA TYR A 45 -6.40 6.18 -6.52
C TYR A 45 -7.27 6.81 -5.43
N VAL A 46 -7.53 8.12 -5.49
CA VAL A 46 -8.48 8.80 -4.58
C VAL A 46 -9.90 8.28 -4.79
N VAL A 47 -10.35 8.14 -6.04
CA VAL A 47 -11.68 7.58 -6.35
C VAL A 47 -11.81 6.16 -5.79
N LEU A 48 -10.77 5.35 -5.95
CA LEU A 48 -10.74 3.99 -5.42
C LEU A 48 -10.76 3.98 -3.88
N ALA A 49 -10.00 4.88 -3.23
CA ALA A 49 -9.98 5.04 -1.78
C ALA A 49 -11.37 5.44 -1.23
N LEU A 50 -12.05 6.38 -1.89
CA LEU A 50 -13.40 6.81 -1.53
C LEU A 50 -14.41 5.67 -1.72
N TYR A 51 -14.36 4.98 -2.86
CA TYR A 51 -15.23 3.84 -3.15
C TYR A 51 -15.04 2.71 -2.12
N GLY A 52 -13.80 2.33 -1.85
CA GLY A 52 -13.48 1.34 -0.81
C GLY A 52 -13.95 1.79 0.57
N SER A 53 -13.68 3.04 0.95
CA SER A 53 -14.10 3.57 2.26
C SER A 53 -15.62 3.52 2.43
N PHE A 54 -16.37 3.81 1.38
CA PHE A 54 -17.83 3.69 1.38
C PHE A 54 -18.29 2.23 1.57
N LEU A 55 -17.67 1.27 0.86
CA LEU A 55 -18.00 -0.16 1.00
C LEU A 55 -17.72 -0.69 2.42
N PHE A 56 -16.64 -0.20 3.05
CA PHE A 56 -16.19 -0.64 4.38
C PHE A 56 -16.59 0.30 5.53
N LYS A 57 -17.43 1.32 5.27
CA LYS A 57 -17.76 2.39 6.21
C LYS A 57 -18.13 1.90 7.61
N ASP A 58 -18.97 0.86 7.72
CA ASP A 58 -19.46 0.36 9.00
C ASP A 58 -18.31 -0.17 9.86
N ARG A 59 -17.34 -0.84 9.22
CA ARG A 59 -16.16 -1.38 9.89
C ARG A 59 -15.17 -0.28 10.26
N LEU A 60 -14.96 0.69 9.36
CA LEU A 60 -14.08 1.83 9.63
C LEU A 60 -14.60 2.63 10.84
N ILE A 61 -15.90 2.88 10.89
CA ILE A 61 -16.56 3.55 12.03
C ILE A 61 -16.41 2.71 13.31
N GLN A 62 -16.59 1.39 13.22
CA GLN A 62 -16.39 0.51 14.37
C GLN A 62 -14.95 0.58 14.90
N GLN A 63 -13.94 0.42 14.03
CA GLN A 63 -12.53 0.51 14.39
C GLN A 63 -12.17 1.86 14.99
N TRP A 64 -12.69 2.95 14.41
CA TRP A 64 -12.50 4.29 14.94
C TRP A 64 -13.05 4.45 16.36
N ASN A 65 -14.25 3.91 16.61
CA ASN A 65 -14.86 3.94 17.93
C ASN A 65 -14.06 3.11 18.96
N GLU A 66 -13.50 1.97 18.56
CA GLU A 66 -12.63 1.15 19.42
C GLU A 66 -11.32 1.89 19.76
N ILE A 67 -10.68 2.52 18.79
CA ILE A 67 -9.49 3.36 19.00
C ILE A 67 -9.81 4.53 19.94
N ARG A 68 -10.96 5.19 19.75
CA ARG A 68 -11.39 6.31 20.60
C ARG A 68 -11.60 5.90 22.05
N LYS A 69 -12.03 4.66 22.30
CA LYS A 69 -12.17 4.10 23.67
C LYS A 69 -10.82 3.71 24.29
N THR A 70 -9.80 3.41 23.48
CA THR A 70 -8.52 2.84 23.94
C THR A 70 -7.30 3.69 23.54
N LYS A 71 -7.46 5.03 23.48
CA LYS A 71 -6.46 5.98 22.96
C LYS A 71 -5.04 5.78 23.52
N ARG A 72 -4.91 5.56 24.83
CA ARG A 72 -3.60 5.37 25.48
C ARG A 72 -2.90 4.10 25.00
N LYS A 73 -3.65 2.99 24.93
CA LYS A 73 -3.12 1.71 24.42
C LYS A 73 -2.73 1.84 22.96
N PHE A 74 -3.59 2.43 22.14
CA PHE A 74 -3.32 2.71 20.73
C PHE A 74 -2.04 3.54 20.55
N PHE A 75 -1.87 4.62 21.33
CA PHE A 75 -0.66 5.45 21.27
C PHE A 75 0.61 4.65 21.55
N PHE A 76 0.62 3.80 22.58
CA PHE A 76 1.79 2.95 22.86
C PHE A 76 2.03 1.88 21.80
N GLU A 77 0.98 1.32 21.19
CA GLU A 77 1.11 0.38 20.07
C GLU A 77 1.71 1.04 18.84
N VAL A 78 1.25 2.25 18.51
CA VAL A 78 1.82 3.08 17.44
C VAL A 78 3.28 3.41 17.72
N LEU A 79 3.62 3.83 18.95
CA LEU A 79 4.98 4.15 19.34
C LEU A 79 5.91 2.92 19.24
N LYS A 80 5.45 1.75 19.71
CA LYS A 80 6.19 0.48 19.55
C LYS A 80 6.39 0.13 18.07
N GLY A 81 5.37 0.34 17.24
CA GLY A 81 5.44 0.14 15.80
C GLY A 81 6.49 1.05 15.15
N PHE A 82 6.50 2.34 15.50
CA PHE A 82 7.52 3.29 15.02
C PHE A 82 8.93 2.92 15.48
N LEU A 83 9.09 2.50 16.73
CA LEU A 83 10.39 2.04 17.24
C LEU A 83 10.88 0.81 16.49
N LEU A 84 10.01 -0.17 16.25
CA LEU A 84 10.32 -1.35 15.46
C LEU A 84 10.70 -0.98 14.02
N LEU A 85 9.93 -0.10 13.38
CA LEU A 85 10.22 0.39 12.03
C LEU A 85 11.60 1.04 11.95
N PHE A 86 11.92 1.92 12.91
CA PHE A 86 13.23 2.57 12.99
C PHE A 86 14.37 1.55 13.13
N LEU A 87 14.22 0.58 14.03
CA LEU A 87 15.21 -0.46 14.25
C LEU A 87 15.40 -1.35 13.00
N MET A 88 14.31 -1.77 12.38
CA MET A 88 14.35 -2.57 11.14
C MET A 88 14.98 -1.78 10.00
N THR A 89 14.71 -0.48 9.89
CA THR A 89 15.31 0.38 8.84
C THR A 89 16.83 0.40 8.97
N ILE A 90 17.37 0.57 10.18
CA ILE A 90 18.82 0.52 10.41
C ILE A 90 19.38 -0.86 10.06
N LEU A 91 18.74 -1.93 10.54
CA LEU A 91 19.18 -3.30 10.29
C LEU A 91 19.24 -3.62 8.80
N PHE A 92 18.19 -3.29 8.04
CA PHE A 92 18.12 -3.55 6.60
C PHE A 92 19.02 -2.62 5.78
N ALA A 93 19.27 -1.40 6.24
CA ALA A 93 20.27 -0.52 5.62
C ALA A 93 21.68 -1.12 5.74
N LEU A 94 22.06 -1.62 6.92
CA LEU A 94 23.34 -2.28 7.14
C LEU A 94 23.46 -3.57 6.31
N LEU A 95 22.40 -4.39 6.30
CA LEU A 95 22.38 -5.61 5.49
C LEU A 95 22.50 -5.30 3.99
N SER A 96 21.79 -4.27 3.51
CA SER A 96 21.90 -3.82 2.12
C SER A 96 23.32 -3.38 1.77
N GLU A 97 24.01 -2.70 2.68
CA GLU A 97 25.38 -2.24 2.44
C GLU A 97 26.37 -3.41 2.36
N ILE A 98 26.24 -4.39 3.26
CA ILE A 98 27.03 -5.62 3.21
C ILE A 98 26.79 -6.36 1.89
N LEU A 99 25.53 -6.50 1.46
CA LEU A 99 25.20 -7.15 0.20
C LEU A 99 25.78 -6.41 -1.00
N LYS A 100 25.74 -5.08 -1.00
CA LYS A 100 26.36 -4.27 -2.07
C LYS A 100 27.87 -4.50 -2.14
N GLN A 101 28.55 -4.51 -0.99
CA GLN A 101 30.00 -4.76 -0.93
C GLN A 101 30.35 -6.17 -1.44
N VAL A 102 29.62 -7.20 -1.01
CA VAL A 102 29.82 -8.59 -1.45
C VAL A 102 29.58 -8.75 -2.94
N LEU A 103 28.60 -8.05 -3.50
CA LEU A 103 28.23 -8.13 -4.92
C LEU A 103 28.98 -7.11 -5.80
N GLY A 104 29.88 -6.29 -5.23
CA GLY A 104 30.58 -5.23 -5.96
C GLY A 104 29.65 -4.12 -6.51
N LEU A 105 28.45 -3.98 -5.94
CA LEU A 105 27.47 -2.97 -6.35
C LEU A 105 27.80 -1.63 -5.68
N SER A 106 27.61 -0.55 -6.42
CA SER A 106 27.80 0.82 -5.91
C SER A 106 26.58 1.68 -6.20
N GLY A 107 26.40 2.74 -5.42
CA GLY A 107 25.34 3.72 -5.60
C GLY A 107 24.09 3.51 -4.73
N GLN A 108 23.20 4.49 -4.81
CA GLN A 108 21.92 4.52 -4.10
C GLN A 108 20.90 3.60 -4.81
N GLY A 109 20.03 2.94 -4.05
CA GLY A 109 18.98 2.11 -4.64
C GLY A 109 17.98 2.94 -5.44
N GLN A 110 17.55 2.45 -6.60
CA GLN A 110 16.62 3.18 -7.48
C GLN A 110 15.31 3.58 -6.78
N ASN A 111 14.77 2.72 -5.90
CA ASN A 111 13.57 3.01 -5.13
C ASN A 111 13.77 4.23 -4.20
N GLU A 112 14.92 4.31 -3.54
CA GLU A 112 15.22 5.41 -2.63
C GLU A 112 15.40 6.73 -3.40
N ALA A 113 16.15 6.70 -4.51
CA ALA A 113 16.31 7.85 -5.39
C ALA A 113 14.98 8.34 -5.98
N SER A 114 14.11 7.41 -6.39
CA SER A 114 12.80 7.73 -6.97
C SER A 114 11.86 8.39 -5.95
N ILE A 115 11.80 7.86 -4.72
CA ILE A 115 10.99 8.45 -3.65
C ILE A 115 11.53 9.84 -3.28
N GLN A 116 12.85 9.99 -3.16
CA GLN A 116 13.46 11.29 -2.85
C GLN A 116 13.19 12.34 -3.94
N SER A 117 13.28 11.98 -5.23
CA SER A 117 12.96 12.88 -6.33
C SER A 117 11.48 13.30 -6.31
N ALA A 118 10.57 12.33 -6.19
CA ALA A 118 9.13 12.60 -6.15
C ALA A 118 8.76 13.50 -4.96
N PHE A 119 9.38 13.28 -3.79
CA PHE A 119 9.14 14.09 -2.60
C PHE A 119 9.67 15.52 -2.75
N LYS A 120 10.80 15.73 -3.45
CA LYS A 120 11.31 17.07 -3.77
C LYS A 120 10.40 17.83 -4.72
N GLU A 121 9.85 17.14 -5.72
CA GLU A 121 8.97 17.76 -6.72
C GLU A 121 7.61 18.14 -6.14
N GLN A 122 6.99 17.25 -5.36
CA GLN A 122 5.62 17.43 -4.86
C GLN A 122 5.46 16.94 -3.41
N PRO A 123 6.09 17.61 -2.42
CA PRO A 123 6.20 17.11 -1.05
C PRO A 123 4.84 16.90 -0.39
N ILE A 124 3.90 17.85 -0.54
CA ILE A 124 2.57 17.75 0.06
C ILE A 124 1.77 16.61 -0.57
N LEU A 125 1.83 16.46 -1.91
CA LEU A 125 1.10 15.41 -2.60
C LEU A 125 1.63 14.04 -2.19
N ILE A 126 2.95 13.84 -2.25
CA ILE A 126 3.57 12.57 -1.87
C ILE A 126 3.31 12.26 -0.38
N ALA A 127 3.39 13.25 0.51
CA ALA A 127 3.09 13.04 1.93
C ALA A 127 1.63 12.58 2.17
N VAL A 128 0.65 13.23 1.53
CA VAL A 128 -0.77 12.84 1.67
C VAL A 128 -0.99 11.43 1.13
N PHE A 129 -0.40 11.08 -0.01
CA PHE A 129 -0.56 9.76 -0.59
C PHE A 129 0.17 8.68 0.21
N ALA A 130 1.41 8.91 0.62
CA ALA A 130 2.20 7.92 1.35
C ALA A 130 1.71 7.72 2.79
N CYS A 131 1.21 8.76 3.47
CA CYS A 131 0.84 8.68 4.88
C CYS A 131 -0.66 8.49 5.14
N ILE A 132 -1.52 8.80 4.17
CA ILE A 132 -2.98 8.76 4.36
C ILE A 132 -3.64 7.85 3.34
N ILE A 133 -3.58 8.20 2.05
CA ILE A 133 -4.37 7.51 1.01
C ILE A 133 -3.87 6.08 0.77
N GLY A 134 -2.55 5.90 0.64
CA GLY A 134 -1.90 4.60 0.47
C GLY A 134 -2.24 3.64 1.61
N PRO A 135 -1.90 3.97 2.86
CA PRO A 135 -2.21 3.13 4.02
C PRO A 135 -3.70 2.81 4.15
N LEU A 136 -4.59 3.74 3.79
CA LEU A 136 -6.03 3.50 3.77
C LEU A 136 -6.41 2.45 2.74
N VAL A 137 -6.00 2.61 1.47
CA VAL A 137 -6.32 1.64 0.41
C VAL A 137 -5.71 0.27 0.70
N GLU A 138 -4.47 0.24 1.20
CA GLU A 138 -3.78 -0.98 1.61
C GLU A 138 -4.53 -1.72 2.73
N GLU A 139 -5.01 -1.02 3.76
CA GLU A 139 -5.82 -1.60 4.83
C GLU A 139 -7.10 -2.24 4.28
N LEU A 140 -7.80 -1.53 3.38
CA LEU A 140 -9.05 -2.00 2.78
C LEU A 140 -8.84 -3.25 1.91
N LEU A 141 -7.77 -3.28 1.11
CA LEU A 141 -7.48 -4.39 0.22
C LEU A 141 -6.85 -5.57 0.97
N PHE A 142 -5.70 -5.36 1.61
CA PHE A 142 -4.91 -6.47 2.15
C PHE A 142 -5.51 -7.01 3.45
N ARG A 143 -6.00 -6.15 4.36
CA ARG A 143 -6.55 -6.62 5.64
C ARG A 143 -8.04 -6.89 5.59
N GLN A 144 -8.84 -5.91 5.16
CA GLN A 144 -10.30 -6.03 5.22
C GLN A 144 -10.87 -6.98 4.17
N THR A 145 -10.16 -7.16 3.04
CA THR A 145 -10.55 -8.06 1.95
C THR A 145 -9.74 -9.34 1.95
N LEU A 146 -8.46 -9.29 1.55
CA LEU A 146 -7.66 -10.49 1.27
C LEU A 146 -7.40 -11.34 2.53
N LEU A 147 -6.91 -10.74 3.62
CA LEU A 147 -6.61 -11.46 4.87
C LEU A 147 -7.87 -12.09 5.48
N ARG A 148 -8.98 -11.35 5.53
CA ARG A 148 -10.25 -11.89 6.02
C ARG A 148 -10.78 -13.02 5.15
N TYR A 149 -10.57 -12.96 3.83
CA TYR A 149 -10.98 -14.03 2.94
C TYR A 149 -10.13 -15.29 3.17
N LEU A 150 -8.80 -15.16 3.18
CA LEU A 150 -7.89 -16.29 3.37
C LEU A 150 -8.10 -16.98 4.73
N ARG A 151 -8.35 -16.21 5.81
CA ARG A 151 -8.63 -16.77 7.14
C ARG A 151 -9.90 -17.64 7.23
N LYS A 152 -10.77 -17.63 6.21
CA LYS A 152 -11.93 -18.54 6.15
C LYS A 152 -11.53 -19.96 5.73
N SER A 153 -10.39 -20.10 5.07
CA SER A 153 -9.99 -21.35 4.43
C SER A 153 -8.59 -21.82 4.83
N LEU A 154 -7.76 -20.94 5.40
CA LEU A 154 -6.38 -21.21 5.77
C LEU A 154 -6.11 -20.87 7.24
N PRO A 155 -5.12 -21.52 7.88
CA PRO A 155 -4.64 -21.13 9.20
C PRO A 155 -4.21 -19.64 9.26
N SER A 156 -4.34 -19.02 10.43
CA SER A 156 -4.02 -17.60 10.64
C SER A 156 -2.59 -17.23 10.24
N TRP A 157 -1.60 -18.07 10.56
CA TRP A 157 -0.20 -17.82 10.26
C TRP A 157 0.06 -17.81 8.74
N LEU A 158 -0.49 -18.81 8.03
CA LEU A 158 -0.34 -18.94 6.58
C LEU A 158 -1.05 -17.80 5.84
N SER A 159 -2.23 -17.40 6.33
CA SER A 159 -2.96 -16.24 5.78
C SER A 159 -2.16 -14.95 5.92
N ILE A 160 -1.51 -14.72 7.08
CA ILE A 160 -0.67 -13.54 7.30
C ILE A 160 0.55 -13.57 6.37
N PHE A 161 1.20 -14.72 6.25
CA PHE A 161 2.35 -14.90 5.36
C PHE A 161 1.99 -14.59 3.90
N ILE A 162 0.91 -15.18 3.37
CA ILE A 162 0.47 -14.96 1.99
C ILE A 162 0.12 -13.50 1.72
N VAL A 163 -0.60 -12.85 2.65
CA VAL A 163 -0.95 -11.43 2.51
C VAL A 163 0.30 -10.55 2.56
N GLY A 164 1.23 -10.83 3.46
CA GLY A 164 2.51 -10.12 3.55
C GLY A 164 3.35 -10.27 2.29
N LEU A 165 3.41 -11.48 1.72
CA LEU A 165 4.09 -11.74 0.46
C LEU A 165 3.42 -10.98 -0.70
N ALA A 166 2.09 -11.05 -0.82
CA ALA A 166 1.36 -10.31 -1.84
C ALA A 166 1.58 -8.79 -1.72
N PHE A 167 1.55 -8.26 -0.49
CA PHE A 167 1.84 -6.86 -0.21
C PHE A 167 3.24 -6.47 -0.68
N ALA A 168 4.27 -7.25 -0.32
CA ALA A 168 5.65 -7.00 -0.72
C ALA A 168 5.80 -7.01 -2.26
N LEU A 169 5.22 -8.01 -2.93
CA LEU A 169 5.28 -8.13 -4.39
C LEU A 169 4.64 -6.93 -5.10
N THR A 170 3.54 -6.37 -4.58
CA THR A 170 2.92 -5.17 -5.19
C THR A 170 3.77 -3.91 -5.08
N HIS A 171 4.73 -3.87 -4.15
CA HIS A 171 5.67 -2.75 -3.98
C HIS A 171 6.97 -2.95 -4.76
N MET A 172 7.21 -4.14 -5.32
CA MET A 172 8.32 -4.37 -6.23
C MET A 172 8.00 -3.76 -7.60
N HIS A 173 8.36 -2.49 -7.79
CA HIS A 173 8.18 -1.80 -9.08
C HIS A 173 9.44 -1.86 -9.98
N SER A 174 10.32 -2.86 -9.75
CA SER A 174 11.46 -3.15 -10.60
C SER A 174 11.64 -4.67 -10.79
N LEU A 175 10.82 -5.25 -11.66
CA LEU A 175 11.25 -6.38 -12.49
C LEU A 175 11.70 -5.87 -13.88
N ALA A 176 12.22 -4.63 -13.93
CA ALA A 176 13.19 -4.30 -14.96
C ALA A 176 14.46 -5.05 -14.58
N LEU A 177 14.70 -6.19 -15.24
CA LEU A 177 16.05 -6.72 -15.37
C LEU A 177 16.94 -5.54 -15.72
N SER A 178 17.99 -5.36 -14.91
CA SER A 178 19.07 -4.44 -15.23
C SER A 178 19.64 -4.85 -16.59
N GLU A 179 19.21 -4.18 -17.65
CA GLU A 179 20.07 -3.92 -18.80
C GLU A 179 20.77 -2.58 -18.57
#